data_AF-A0A848Y6T7-F1
#
_entry.id   AF-A0A848Y6T7-F1
#
_cell.length_a   1.000
_cell.length_b   1.000
_cell.length_c   1.000
_cell.angle_alpha   90.00
_cell.angle_beta   90.00
_cell.angle_gamma   90.00
#
_symmetry.space_group_name_H-M   'P 1'
#
loop_
_entity.id
_entity.type
_entity.pdbx_description
1 polymer ?
#
loop_
_entity_poly.entity_id
_entity_poly.type
_entity_poly.pdbx_seq_one_letter_code
_entity_poly.pdbx_strand_id
1 'polypeptide(L)' 'VSVAVEQVLDLAAQGVRKFHFFTLNKSDLAVAVCRSLGLAPVQQTLKAA' A
#
# COMPACT_ATOMS: atom_id res chain seq x y z
N VAL A 1 -0.93 -13.95 7.44
CA VAL A 1 -1.17 -12.50 7.28
C VAL A 1 0.03 -11.78 7.86
N SER A 2 0.57 -10.75 7.19
CA SER A 2 1.72 -9.99 7.72
C SER A 2 1.23 -8.97 8.77
N VAL A 3 2.00 -8.75 9.84
CA VAL A 3 1.67 -7.78 10.90
C VAL A 3 1.37 -6.39 10.35
N ALA A 4 2.10 -5.96 9.31
CA ALA A 4 1.87 -4.66 8.67
C ALA A 4 0.50 -4.56 7.96
N VAL A 5 -0.03 -5.67 7.45
CA VAL A 5 -1.36 -5.70 6.80
C VAL A 5 -2.44 -5.49 7.84
N GLU A 6 -2.39 -6.24 8.94
CA GLU A 6 -3.35 -6.13 10.06
C GLU A 6 -3.34 -4.71 10.63
N GLN A 7 -2.16 -4.18 10.96
CA GLN A 7 -2.03 -2.84 11.51
C GLN A 7 -2.61 -1.75 10.59
N VAL A 8 -2.37 -1.85 9.28
CA VAL A 8 -2.90 -0.86 8.34
C VAL A 8 -4.40 -0.97 8.17
N LEU A 9 -4.97 -2.17 8.18
CA LEU A 9 -6.42 -2.37 8.13
C LEU A 9 -7.10 -1.77 9.36
N ASP A 10 -6.55 -1.97 10.55
CA ASP A 10 -7.08 -1.42 11.79
C ASP A 10 -7.02 0.12 11.80
N LEU A 11 -5.89 0.70 11.40
CA LEU A 11 -5.74 2.16 11.29
C LEU A 11 -6.68 2.75 10.23
N ALA A 12 -6.87 2.06 9.11
CA ALA A 12 -7.80 2.48 8.07
C ALA A 12 -9.26 2.45 8.58
N ALA A 13 -9.63 1.43 9.36
CA ALA A 13 -10.94 1.35 10.01
C ALA A 13 -11.15 2.49 11.03
N GLN A 14 -10.08 2.97 11.66
CA GLN A 14 -10.09 4.15 12.53
C GLN A 14 -10.08 5.49 11.77
N GLY A 15 -10.08 5.46 10.43
CA GLY A 15 -10.19 6.65 9.58
C GLY A 15 -8.85 7.23 9.09
N VAL A 16 -7.72 6.58 9.38
CA VAL A 16 -6.41 6.98 8.83
C VAL A 16 -6.38 6.72 7.33
N ARG A 17 -6.02 7.73 6.53
CA ARG A 17 -6.03 7.64 5.05
C ARG A 17 -4.68 7.84 4.38
N LYS A 18 -3.65 8.21 5.12
CA LYS A 18 -2.30 8.46 4.60
C LYS A 18 -1.31 7.53 5.28
N PHE A 19 -0.62 6.73 4.50
CA PHE A 19 0.38 5.78 4.96
C PHE A 19 1.70 6.05 4.25
N HIS A 20 2.81 6.00 5.00
CA HIS A 20 4.16 6.08 4.46
C HIS A 20 4.90 4.79 4.80
N PHE A 21 5.38 4.09 3.78
CA PHE A 21 6.08 2.82 3.95
C PHE A 21 7.57 3.01 3.73
N PHE A 22 8.37 2.71 4.74
CA PHE A 22 9.81 2.55 4.58
C PHE A 22 10.08 1.18 3.95
N THR A 23 10.25 1.18 2.62
CA THR A 23 10.40 -0.04 1.83
C THR A 23 11.74 -0.74 2.03
N LEU A 24 12.77 -0.02 2.50
CA LEU A 24 14.16 -0.52 2.60
C LEU A 24 14.62 -1.17 1.28
N ASN A 25 14.32 -0.51 0.15
CA ASN A 25 14.59 -0.98 -1.22
C ASN A 25 13.89 -2.31 -1.59
N LYS A 26 12.82 -2.70 -0.90
CA LYS A 26 12.01 -3.90 -1.18
C LYS A 26 10.52 -3.54 -1.24
N SER A 27 9.84 -3.91 -2.32
CA SER A 27 8.46 -3.49 -2.58
C SER A 27 7.40 -4.51 -2.16
N ASP A 28 7.74 -5.79 -2.04
CA ASP A 28 6.76 -6.88 -1.87
C ASP A 28 5.77 -6.65 -0.72
N LEU A 29 6.27 -6.21 0.44
CA LEU A 29 5.44 -5.93 1.61
C LEU A 29 4.49 -4.76 1.38
N ALA A 30 5.01 -3.63 0.87
CA ALA A 30 4.20 -2.44 0.62
C ALA A 30 3.11 -2.74 -0.43
N VAL A 31 3.46 -3.51 -1.47
CA VAL A 31 2.50 -3.95 -2.49
C VAL A 31 1.43 -4.87 -1.91
N ALA A 32 1.79 -5.81 -1.04
CA ALA A 32 0.84 -6.68 -0.36
C ALA A 32 -0.15 -5.91 0.53
N VAL A 33 0.34 -4.89 1.25
CA VAL A 33 -0.52 -3.98 2.02
C VAL A 33 -1.48 -3.22 1.12
N CYS A 34 -1.00 -2.62 0.02
CA CYS A 34 -1.85 -1.93 -0.95
C CYS A 34 -2.97 -2.84 -1.50
N ARG A 35 -2.63 -4.08 -1.88
CA ARG A 35 -3.63 -5.05 -2.37
C ARG A 35 -4.66 -5.42 -1.30
N SER A 36 -4.24 -5.54 -0.04
CA SER A 36 -5.14 -5.84 1.09
C SER A 36 -6.11 -4.69 1.39
N LEU A 37 -5.69 -3.45 1.10
CA LEU A 37 -6.55 -2.26 1.12
C LEU A 37 -7.50 -2.16 -0.10
N GLY A 38 -7.45 -3.13 -1.03
CA GLY A 38 -8.23 -3.08 -2.27
C GLY A 38 -7.67 -2.13 -3.33
N LEU A 39 -6.44 -1.64 -3.17
CA LEU A 39 -5.80 -0.76 -4.14
C LEU A 39 -5.20 -1.57 -5.29
N ALA A 40 -5.52 -1.17 -6.52
CA ALA A 40 -4.97 -1.73 -7.74
C ALA A 40 -3.84 -0.84 -8.29
N PRO A 41 -2.84 -1.41 -8.98
CA PRO A 41 -1.82 -0.62 -9.66
C PRO A 41 -2.48 0.25 -10.74
N VAL A 42 -2.20 1.54 -10.73
CA VAL A 42 -2.56 2.43 -11.83
C VAL A 42 -1.53 2.20 -12.93
N GLN A 43 -1.99 1.75 -14.11
CA GLN A 43 -1.14 1.75 -15.30
C GLN A 43 -0.79 3.20 -15.63
N GLN A 44 0.43 3.61 -15.32
CA GLN A 44 0.94 4.89 -15.79
C GLN A 44 1.20 4.76 -17.29
N THR A 45 0.28 5.26 -18.10
CA THR A 45 0.53 5.49 -19.52
C THR A 45 1.65 6.52 -19.60
N LEU A 46 2.80 6.12 -20.14
CA LEU A 46 3.90 7.04 -20.38
C LEU A 46 3.39 8.16 -21.30
N LYS A 47 3.31 9.38 -20.77
CA LYS A 47 3.07 10.55 -21.61
C LYS A 47 4.33 10.74 -22.44
N ALA A 48 4.25 10.52 -23.75
CA ALA A 48 5.30 10.91 -24.67
C ALA A 48 5.53 12.42 -24.51
N ALA A 49 6.76 12.79 -24.19
CA ALA A 49 7.21 14.17 -24.05
C ALA A 49 7.49 14.79 -25.42
#